data_AF-A0AAD7GWT2-F1
#
_entry.id   AF-A0AAD7GWT2-F1
#
_cell.length_a   1.000
_cell.length_b   1.000
_cell.length_c   1.000
_cell.angle_alpha   90.00
_cell.angle_beta   90.00
_cell.angle_gamma   90.00
#
_symmetry.space_group_name_H-M   'P 1'
#
loop_
_entity.id
_entity.type
_entity.pdbx_description
1 polymer ?
#
loop_
_entity_poly.entity_id
_entity_poly.type
_entity_poly.pdbx_seq_one_letter_code
_entity_poly.pdbx_strand_id
1 'polypeptide(L)'
;MGRRAKHLTSAEQASANRERVQKYSSTPSGKAARALARRTRYISHTTRKESKHPRDIPLPFPTSILGLPPLGIEIEQMYTIPLPEAHHFFRDALTKPGSLEESDLHRWKAEPPFFEDEDMTDPYSTNYLRFTDSLASVLHGVRLREQNKRDIERRVEFYRDGRPAALVRLRTEVADLLSGWERVKALDIYHEYHNSREHTMHQHYLQWQARTIYHLYHLKFLD
;
A
#
# COMPACT_ATOMS: atom_id res chain seq x y z
N MET A 1 46.88 -33.40 17.49
CA MET A 1 46.37 -32.71 18.70
C MET A 1 45.13 -31.88 18.32
N GLY A 2 43.95 -32.48 18.34
CA GLY A 2 42.70 -31.82 17.93
C GLY A 2 42.03 -31.07 19.09
N ARG A 3 41.78 -29.77 18.93
CA ARG A 3 41.00 -28.98 19.89
C ARG A 3 39.50 -29.28 19.68
N ARG A 4 38.85 -29.92 20.67
CA ARG A 4 37.39 -30.02 20.71
C ARG A 4 36.79 -28.64 20.95
N ALA A 5 35.86 -28.22 20.09
CA ALA A 5 35.07 -27.01 20.31
C ALA A 5 34.19 -27.20 21.56
N LYS A 6 34.34 -26.30 22.54
CA LYS A 6 33.43 -26.26 23.70
C LYS A 6 32.14 -25.59 23.25
N HIS A 7 31.07 -26.37 23.10
CA HIS A 7 29.74 -25.82 22.88
C HIS A 7 29.25 -25.23 24.20
N LEU A 8 28.98 -23.92 24.21
CA LEU A 8 28.32 -23.27 25.35
C LEU A 8 26.93 -23.86 25.50
N THR A 9 26.61 -24.31 26.71
CA THR A 9 25.27 -24.76 27.09
C THR A 9 24.27 -23.61 26.98
N SER A 10 22.98 -23.91 26.79
CA SER A 10 21.92 -22.89 26.69
C SER A 10 21.93 -21.92 27.90
N ALA A 11 22.25 -22.42 29.09
CA ALA A 11 22.39 -21.61 30.30
C ALA A 11 23.56 -20.61 30.21
N GLU A 12 24.71 -21.03 29.70
CA GLU A 12 25.88 -20.16 29.50
C GLU A 12 25.64 -19.11 28.41
N GLN A 13 24.88 -19.44 27.37
CA GLN A 13 24.48 -18.46 26.36
C GLN A 13 23.54 -17.40 26.94
N ALA A 14 22.60 -17.79 27.81
CA ALA A 14 21.68 -16.88 28.47
C ALA A 14 22.40 -15.93 29.45
N SER A 15 23.37 -16.44 30.24
CA SER A 15 24.16 -15.60 31.16
C SER A 15 25.05 -14.62 30.39
N ALA A 16 25.75 -15.07 29.36
CA ALA A 16 26.59 -14.20 28.52
C ALA A 16 25.76 -13.11 27.84
N ASN A 17 24.54 -13.41 27.39
CA ASN A 17 23.68 -12.41 26.79
C ASN A 17 23.17 -11.39 27.82
N ARG A 18 22.85 -11.81 29.05
CA ARG A 18 22.49 -10.90 30.15
C ARG A 18 23.64 -9.94 30.49
N GLU A 19 24.86 -10.46 30.61
CA GLU A 19 26.05 -9.64 30.87
C GLU A 19 26.30 -8.65 29.74
N ARG A 20 26.17 -9.09 28.48
CA ARG A 20 26.32 -8.23 27.30
C ARG A 20 25.28 -7.11 27.27
N VAL A 21 24.01 -7.43 27.56
CA VAL A 21 22.93 -6.43 27.64
C VAL A 21 23.18 -5.46 28.79
N GLN A 22 23.62 -5.94 29.96
CA GLN A 22 23.94 -5.10 31.11
C GLN A 22 25.10 -4.14 30.79
N LYS A 23 26.17 -4.65 30.18
CA LYS A 23 27.33 -3.86 29.74
C LYS A 23 26.94 -2.84 28.68
N TYR A 24 26.14 -3.21 27.69
CA TYR A 24 25.65 -2.27 26.69
C TYR A 24 24.79 -1.17 27.32
N SER A 25 23.91 -1.53 28.26
CA SER A 25 23.00 -0.57 28.90
C SER A 25 23.74 0.55 29.63
N SER A 26 24.93 0.28 30.19
CA SER A 26 25.71 1.28 30.92
C SER A 26 26.50 2.25 30.01
N THR A 27 26.68 1.93 28.73
CA THR A 27 27.36 2.79 27.76
C THR A 27 26.56 4.06 27.43
N PRO A 28 27.20 5.15 26.95
CA PRO A 28 26.50 6.35 26.49
C PRO A 28 25.46 6.05 25.40
N SER A 29 25.79 5.17 24.45
CA SER A 29 24.88 4.73 23.39
C SER A 29 23.67 3.98 23.95
N GLY A 30 23.87 3.04 24.87
CA GLY A 30 22.78 2.30 25.51
C GLY A 30 21.91 3.18 26.42
N LYS A 31 22.47 4.22 27.05
CA LYS A 31 21.70 5.23 27.79
C LYS A 31 20.85 6.09 26.84
N ALA A 32 21.39 6.52 25.70
CA ALA A 32 20.65 7.28 24.69
C ALA A 32 19.50 6.48 24.07
N ALA A 33 19.73 5.20 23.74
CA ALA A 33 18.69 4.30 23.24
C ALA A 33 17.54 4.11 24.25
N ARG A 34 17.87 3.96 25.55
CA ARG A 34 16.86 3.90 26.62
C ARG A 34 16.09 5.22 26.78
N ALA A 35 16.75 6.36 26.64
CA ALA A 35 16.11 7.67 26.70
C ALA A 35 15.12 7.86 25.53
N LEU A 36 15.51 7.47 24.31
CA LEU A 36 14.63 7.47 23.14
C LEU A 36 13.41 6.56 23.34
N ALA A 37 13.61 5.32 23.80
CA ALA A 37 12.52 4.39 24.06
C ALA A 37 11.56 4.89 25.17
N ARG A 38 12.08 5.55 26.21
CA ARG A 38 11.25 6.20 27.23
C ARG A 38 10.46 7.37 26.66
N ARG A 39 11.07 8.17 25.77
CA ARG A 39 10.41 9.31 25.11
C ARG A 39 9.28 8.84 24.19
N THR A 40 9.50 7.82 23.36
CA THR A 40 8.44 7.27 22.50
C THR A 40 7.29 6.68 23.31
N ARG A 41 7.60 5.98 24.42
CA ARG A 41 6.58 5.44 25.33
C ARG A 41 5.80 6.54 26.04
N TYR A 42 6.48 7.60 26.49
CA TYR A 42 5.84 8.76 27.11
C TYR A 42 4.89 9.45 26.14
N ILE A 43 5.34 9.73 24.90
CA ILE A 43 4.49 10.30 23.84
C ILE A 43 3.25 9.42 23.61
N SER A 44 3.41 8.08 23.52
CA SER A 44 2.27 7.17 23.34
C SER A 44 1.28 7.14 24.52
N HIS A 45 1.74 7.49 25.73
CA HIS A 45 0.89 7.53 26.93
C HIS A 45 0.25 8.90 27.15
N THR A 46 0.91 9.99 26.76
CA THR A 46 0.34 11.35 26.86
C THR A 46 -0.66 11.61 25.75
N THR A 47 -0.42 11.14 24.52
CA THR A 47 -1.43 11.20 23.45
C THR A 47 -2.68 10.37 23.76
N ARG A 48 -2.56 9.33 24.60
CA ARG A 48 -3.69 8.46 25.00
C ARG A 48 -4.47 8.95 26.22
N LYS A 49 -4.00 9.97 26.95
CA LYS A 49 -4.63 10.42 28.21
C LYS A 49 -5.24 11.83 28.18
N GLU A 50 -5.07 12.59 27.11
CA GLU A 50 -5.76 13.88 26.94
C GLU A 50 -7.12 13.79 26.22
N SER A 51 -7.62 12.59 25.93
CA SER A 51 -9.02 12.41 25.54
C SER A 51 -9.92 12.21 26.77
N LYS A 52 -9.97 13.22 27.65
CA LYS A 52 -11.12 13.45 28.54
C LYS A 52 -11.84 14.70 28.05
N HIS A 53 -12.54 14.57 26.94
CA HIS A 53 -13.55 15.51 26.49
C HIS A 53 -14.64 14.77 25.71
N PRO A 54 -15.84 15.36 25.65
CA PRO A 54 -17.11 14.77 26.05
C PRO A 54 -17.68 13.84 24.98
N ARG A 55 -18.48 12.88 25.45
CA ARG A 55 -19.62 12.26 24.76
C ARG A 55 -19.77 12.63 23.28
N ASP A 56 -19.63 11.63 22.42
CA ASP A 56 -20.71 11.23 21.51
C ASP A 56 -21.48 12.39 20.86
N ILE A 57 -20.77 13.30 20.20
CA ILE A 57 -21.34 13.99 19.05
C ILE A 57 -20.83 13.18 17.87
N PRO A 58 -21.68 12.38 17.19
CA PRO A 58 -21.36 11.92 15.86
C PRO A 58 -21.14 13.19 15.06
N LEU A 59 -19.87 13.51 14.78
CA LEU A 59 -19.56 14.61 13.89
C LEU A 59 -20.27 14.27 12.58
N PRO A 60 -21.17 15.13 12.08
CA PRO A 60 -21.77 14.97 10.77
C PRO A 60 -20.67 15.36 9.78
N PHE A 61 -19.61 14.56 9.71
CA PHE A 61 -18.62 14.75 8.70
C PHE A 61 -19.28 14.31 7.40
N PRO A 62 -19.36 15.17 6.38
CA PRO A 62 -19.51 14.66 5.04
C PRO A 62 -18.31 13.72 4.87
N THR A 63 -18.59 12.44 4.67
CA THR A 63 -17.62 11.39 4.39
C THR A 63 -16.96 11.60 3.03
N SER A 64 -16.97 12.83 2.49
CA SER A 64 -16.49 13.23 1.19
C SER A 64 -15.71 14.54 1.30
N ILE A 65 -14.71 14.72 0.44
CA ILE A 65 -14.04 16.01 0.27
C ILE A 65 -15.09 17.02 -0.24
N LEU A 66 -15.49 17.95 0.64
CA LEU A 66 -16.52 18.94 0.33
C LEU A 66 -16.23 19.69 -0.96
N GLY A 67 -17.24 19.79 -1.81
CA GLY A 67 -17.28 20.57 -3.06
C GLY A 67 -16.47 19.99 -4.21
N LEU A 68 -16.31 18.67 -4.27
CA LEU A 68 -16.19 17.94 -5.52
C LEU A 68 -17.58 17.48 -5.99
N PRO A 69 -17.80 17.28 -7.30
CA PRO A 69 -19.03 16.65 -7.77
C PRO A 69 -19.15 15.22 -7.23
N PRO A 70 -20.37 14.65 -7.15
CA PRO A 70 -20.55 13.23 -6.86
C PRO A 70 -19.71 12.36 -7.80
N LEU A 71 -19.18 11.25 -7.28
CA LEU A 71 -18.46 10.29 -8.10
C LEU A 71 -19.40 9.65 -9.12
N GLY A 72 -18.88 9.35 -10.31
CA GLY A 72 -19.63 8.60 -11.32
C GLY A 72 -19.90 7.16 -10.87
N ILE A 73 -21.06 6.63 -11.26
CA ILE A 73 -21.49 5.25 -10.92
C ILE A 73 -20.42 4.22 -11.30
N GLU A 74 -19.73 4.40 -12.42
CA GLU A 74 -18.70 3.46 -12.86
C GLU A 74 -17.48 3.40 -11.93
N ILE A 75 -17.06 4.52 -11.34
CA ILE A 75 -15.97 4.56 -10.36
C ILE A 75 -16.38 3.77 -9.12
N GLU A 76 -17.63 3.93 -8.68
CA GLU A 76 -18.18 3.17 -7.56
C GLU A 76 -18.24 1.67 -7.88
N GLN A 77 -18.72 1.30 -9.07
CA GLN A 77 -18.75 -0.09 -9.54
C GLN A 77 -17.36 -0.70 -9.57
N MET A 78 -16.38 -0.03 -10.19
CA MET A 78 -14.99 -0.48 -10.25
C MET A 78 -14.35 -0.63 -8.85
N TYR A 79 -14.66 0.30 -7.93
CA TYR A 79 -14.20 0.21 -6.54
C TYR A 79 -14.76 -1.03 -5.84
N THR A 80 -16.03 -1.39 -6.08
CA THR A 80 -16.68 -2.53 -5.41
C THR A 80 -16.17 -3.91 -5.87
N ILE A 81 -15.49 -4.00 -7.01
CA ILE A 81 -14.90 -5.26 -7.48
C ILE A 81 -13.88 -5.74 -6.43
N PRO A 82 -14.04 -6.93 -5.83
CA PRO A 82 -13.19 -7.41 -4.75
C PRO A 82 -11.74 -7.62 -5.22
N LEU A 83 -10.79 -7.48 -4.30
CA LEU A 83 -9.40 -7.84 -4.56
C LEU A 83 -9.25 -9.37 -4.56
N PRO A 84 -8.28 -9.94 -5.31
CA PRO A 84 -8.04 -11.37 -5.37
C PRO A 84 -7.33 -11.90 -4.11
N GLU A 85 -7.91 -11.69 -2.93
CA GLU A 85 -7.30 -12.02 -1.63
C GLU A 85 -7.04 -13.52 -1.43
N ALA A 86 -7.75 -14.38 -2.16
CA ALA A 86 -7.52 -15.82 -2.16
C ALA A 86 -6.30 -16.24 -3.00
N HIS A 87 -5.84 -15.39 -3.93
CA HIS A 87 -4.76 -15.72 -4.84
C HIS A 87 -3.40 -15.66 -4.14
N HIS A 88 -2.60 -16.72 -4.25
CA HIS A 88 -1.30 -16.80 -3.56
C HIS A 88 -0.32 -15.72 -4.04
N PHE A 89 -0.21 -15.47 -5.36
CA PHE A 89 0.59 -14.37 -5.90
C PHE A 89 0.19 -12.98 -5.36
N PHE A 90 -1.10 -12.71 -5.16
CA PHE A 90 -1.54 -11.46 -4.53
C PHE A 90 -0.99 -11.33 -3.10
N ARG A 91 -1.12 -12.40 -2.29
CA ARG A 91 -0.63 -12.42 -0.90
C ARG A 91 0.89 -12.29 -0.82
N ASP A 92 1.61 -12.99 -1.68
CA ASP A 92 3.07 -12.94 -1.74
C ASP A 92 3.54 -11.54 -2.13
N ALA A 93 2.95 -10.94 -3.17
CA ALA A 93 3.24 -9.57 -3.57
C ALA A 93 2.90 -8.54 -2.47
N LEU A 94 1.80 -8.74 -1.74
CA LEU A 94 1.41 -7.84 -0.65
C LEU A 94 2.38 -7.90 0.54
N THR A 95 2.90 -9.09 0.87
CA THR A 95 3.61 -9.33 2.14
C THR A 95 5.14 -9.41 2.00
N LYS A 96 5.67 -9.82 0.85
CA LYS A 96 7.09 -10.10 0.66
C LYS A 96 7.66 -9.20 -0.44
N PRO A 97 8.10 -7.96 -0.12
CA PRO A 97 8.74 -7.12 -1.12
C PRO A 97 9.98 -7.80 -1.69
N GLY A 98 10.05 -7.89 -3.03
CA GLY A 98 11.16 -8.53 -3.75
C GLY A 98 11.13 -10.05 -3.81
N SER A 99 10.03 -10.72 -3.41
CA SER A 99 9.85 -12.17 -3.67
C SER A 99 9.60 -12.49 -5.14
N LEU A 100 9.12 -11.50 -5.88
CA LEU A 100 8.90 -11.53 -7.32
C LEU A 100 9.82 -10.48 -7.94
N GLU A 101 10.27 -10.71 -9.18
CA GLU A 101 11.01 -9.72 -9.96
C GLU A 101 10.07 -8.57 -10.36
N GLU A 102 9.81 -7.67 -9.40
CA GLU A 102 8.91 -6.53 -9.59
C GLU A 102 9.43 -5.52 -10.64
N SER A 103 10.69 -5.64 -11.06
CA SER A 103 11.26 -4.89 -12.19
C SER A 103 10.45 -5.09 -13.46
N ASP A 104 9.95 -6.31 -13.67
CA ASP A 104 9.29 -6.70 -14.91
C ASP A 104 7.84 -6.20 -14.95
N LEU A 105 7.32 -5.77 -13.79
CA LEU A 105 6.00 -5.18 -13.65
C LEU A 105 5.97 -3.71 -14.06
N HIS A 106 7.13 -3.07 -14.29
CA HIS A 106 7.20 -1.63 -14.50
C HIS A 106 6.27 -1.15 -15.63
N ARG A 107 6.26 -1.86 -16.76
CA ARG A 107 5.42 -1.50 -17.90
C ARG A 107 3.92 -1.55 -17.58
N TRP A 108 3.50 -2.49 -16.75
CA TRP A 108 2.10 -2.68 -16.36
C TRP A 108 1.66 -1.77 -15.22
N LYS A 109 2.63 -1.19 -14.51
CA LYS A 109 2.37 -0.15 -13.51
C LYS A 109 2.16 1.22 -14.15
N ALA A 110 2.74 1.43 -15.33
CA ALA A 110 2.59 2.67 -16.09
C ALA A 110 1.14 2.92 -16.51
N GLU A 111 0.83 4.18 -16.83
CA GLU A 111 -0.44 4.54 -17.44
C GLU A 111 -0.50 3.97 -18.88
N PRO A 112 -1.63 3.40 -19.32
CA PRO A 112 -1.82 3.04 -20.73
C PRO A 112 -1.60 4.27 -21.66
N PRO A 113 -1.13 4.08 -22.90
CA PRO A 113 -1.10 2.81 -23.62
C PRO A 113 0.11 1.91 -23.32
N PHE A 114 -0.12 0.60 -23.32
CA PHE A 114 0.87 -0.46 -23.31
C PHE A 114 1.27 -0.79 -24.74
N PHE A 115 2.56 -0.97 -24.97
CA PHE A 115 3.07 -1.43 -26.25
C PHE A 115 2.95 -2.95 -26.34
N GLU A 116 2.69 -3.46 -27.56
CA GLU A 116 2.62 -4.89 -27.83
C GLU A 116 3.91 -5.58 -27.37
N ASP A 117 3.71 -6.73 -26.73
CA ASP A 117 4.80 -7.58 -26.29
C ASP A 117 5.34 -8.38 -27.48
N GLU A 118 6.65 -8.63 -27.52
CA GLU A 118 7.24 -9.63 -28.41
C GLU A 118 6.97 -11.07 -27.90
N ASP A 119 5.98 -11.24 -27.02
CA ASP A 119 5.60 -12.54 -26.48
C ASP A 119 4.91 -13.36 -27.56
N MET A 120 5.65 -14.32 -28.10
CA MET A 120 5.20 -15.24 -29.14
C MET A 120 4.22 -16.31 -28.63
N THR A 121 3.84 -16.26 -27.35
CA THR A 121 2.87 -17.19 -26.77
C THR A 121 1.49 -16.96 -27.38
N ASP A 122 0.84 -18.05 -27.81
CA ASP A 122 -0.53 -18.01 -28.32
C ASP A 122 -1.48 -17.34 -27.30
N PRO A 123 -2.14 -16.21 -27.66
CA PRO A 123 -3.03 -15.45 -26.77
C PRO A 123 -4.28 -16.24 -26.36
N TYR A 124 -4.60 -17.33 -27.08
CA TYR A 124 -5.70 -18.23 -26.74
C TYR A 124 -5.27 -19.43 -25.88
N SER A 125 -3.97 -19.57 -25.60
CA SER A 125 -3.47 -20.70 -24.81
C SER A 125 -3.84 -20.56 -23.33
N THR A 126 -4.16 -21.69 -22.70
CA THR A 126 -4.44 -21.75 -21.25
C THR A 126 -3.29 -21.18 -20.41
N ASN A 127 -2.04 -21.34 -20.86
CA ASN A 127 -0.87 -20.82 -20.17
C ASN A 127 -0.83 -19.29 -20.21
N TYR A 128 -1.12 -18.69 -21.37
CA TYR A 128 -1.19 -17.24 -21.52
C TYR A 128 -2.25 -16.62 -20.60
N LEU A 129 -3.45 -17.21 -20.55
CA LEU A 129 -4.54 -16.73 -19.72
C LEU A 129 -4.20 -16.85 -18.22
N ARG A 130 -3.65 -17.99 -17.79
CA ARG A 130 -3.21 -18.20 -16.40
C ARG A 130 -2.10 -17.23 -16.00
N PHE A 131 -1.15 -16.98 -16.90
CA PHE A 131 -0.08 -16.01 -16.65
C PHE A 131 -0.64 -14.60 -16.50
N THR A 132 -1.57 -14.21 -17.36
CA THR A 132 -2.24 -12.90 -17.33
C THR A 132 -3.02 -12.70 -16.02
N ASP A 133 -3.76 -13.70 -15.57
CA ASP A 133 -4.48 -13.67 -14.28
C ASP A 133 -3.52 -13.59 -13.08
N SER A 134 -2.43 -14.36 -13.14
CA SER A 134 -1.36 -14.32 -12.13
C SER A 134 -0.73 -12.94 -12.06
N LEU A 135 -0.44 -12.33 -13.21
CA LEU A 135 0.11 -10.99 -13.33
C LEU A 135 -0.82 -9.92 -12.73
N ALA A 136 -2.12 -9.97 -13.07
CA ALA A 136 -3.11 -9.06 -12.49
C ALA A 136 -3.15 -9.18 -10.95
N SER A 137 -3.13 -10.41 -10.45
CA SER A 137 -3.10 -10.70 -9.01
C SER A 137 -1.86 -10.15 -8.32
N VAL A 138 -0.67 -10.32 -8.91
CA VAL A 138 0.58 -9.71 -8.41
C VAL A 138 0.45 -8.18 -8.34
N LEU A 139 0.00 -7.55 -9.43
CA LEU A 139 -0.13 -6.10 -9.50
C LEU A 139 -1.14 -5.54 -8.48
N HIS A 140 -2.22 -6.27 -8.20
CA HIS A 140 -3.12 -5.92 -7.10
C HIS A 140 -2.39 -5.91 -5.74
N GLY A 141 -1.60 -6.93 -5.45
CA GLY A 141 -0.84 -7.01 -4.20
C GLY A 141 0.17 -5.87 -4.07
N VAL A 142 0.94 -5.60 -5.13
CA VAL A 142 1.92 -4.50 -5.18
C VAL A 142 1.25 -3.15 -4.97
N ARG A 143 0.17 -2.85 -5.70
CA ARG A 143 -0.52 -1.56 -5.61
C ARG A 143 -1.18 -1.35 -4.24
N LEU A 144 -1.75 -2.40 -3.63
CA LEU A 144 -2.30 -2.29 -2.28
C LEU A 144 -1.21 -1.96 -1.26
N ARG A 145 -0.05 -2.61 -1.38
CA ARG A 145 1.12 -2.35 -0.53
C ARG A 145 1.62 -0.91 -0.68
N GLU A 146 1.70 -0.40 -1.91
CA GLU A 146 2.08 0.98 -2.20
C GLU A 146 1.06 1.99 -1.68
N GLN A 147 -0.23 1.70 -1.84
CA GLN A 147 -1.30 2.53 -1.28
C GLN A 147 -1.18 2.60 0.25
N ASN A 148 -1.04 1.46 0.93
CA ASN A 148 -0.89 1.43 2.39
C ASN A 148 0.30 2.28 2.86
N LYS A 149 1.43 2.24 2.12
CA LYS A 149 2.59 3.10 2.41
C LYS A 149 2.25 4.58 2.24
N ARG A 150 1.62 4.96 1.12
CA ARG A 150 1.19 6.34 0.87
C ARG A 150 0.17 6.82 1.89
N ASP A 151 -0.72 5.95 2.36
CA ASP A 151 -1.73 6.31 3.35
C ASP A 151 -1.10 6.66 4.70
N ILE A 152 -0.05 5.93 5.10
CA ILE A 152 0.75 6.29 6.29
C ILE A 152 1.39 7.67 6.12
N GLU A 153 2.00 7.94 4.97
CA GLU A 153 2.60 9.24 4.65
C GLU A 153 1.56 10.36 4.66
N ARG A 154 0.42 10.16 4.00
CA ARG A 154 -0.71 11.11 3.96
C ARG A 154 -1.27 11.40 5.34
N ARG A 155 -1.43 10.39 6.23
CA ARG A 155 -1.86 10.63 7.62
C ARG A 155 -0.89 11.60 8.31
N VAL A 156 0.42 11.38 8.19
CA VAL A 156 1.44 12.26 8.79
C VAL A 156 1.34 13.68 8.25
N GLU A 157 1.21 13.86 6.94
CA GLU A 157 1.06 15.17 6.30
C GLU A 157 -0.24 15.87 6.68
N PHE A 158 -1.34 15.12 6.77
CA PHE A 158 -2.65 15.65 7.15
C PHE A 158 -2.61 16.28 8.54
N TYR A 159 -1.94 15.64 9.50
CA TYR A 159 -1.77 16.18 10.85
C TYR A 159 -0.72 17.29 10.92
N ARG A 160 0.33 17.24 10.09
CA ARG A 160 1.37 18.27 10.04
C ARG A 160 0.85 19.60 9.51
N ASP A 161 0.13 19.56 8.39
CA ASP A 161 -0.24 20.77 7.63
C ASP A 161 -1.61 21.33 8.05
N GLY A 162 -2.34 20.57 8.87
CA GLY A 162 -3.69 20.91 9.31
C GLY A 162 -4.75 20.59 8.26
N ARG A 163 -5.96 20.33 8.75
CA ARG A 163 -7.09 19.86 7.95
C ARG A 163 -7.40 20.75 6.73
N PRO A 164 -7.50 22.09 6.83
CA PRO A 164 -7.89 22.91 5.68
C PRO A 164 -6.90 22.81 4.51
N ALA A 165 -5.60 22.92 4.79
CA ALA A 165 -4.56 22.83 3.76
C ALA A 165 -4.50 21.42 3.14
N ALA A 166 -4.60 20.38 3.97
CA ALA A 166 -4.62 19.01 3.49
C ALA A 166 -5.81 18.72 2.56
N LEU A 167 -7.02 19.20 2.90
CA LEU A 167 -8.21 19.01 2.08
C LEU A 167 -8.12 19.71 0.71
N VAL A 168 -7.50 20.89 0.64
CA VAL A 168 -7.27 21.59 -0.65
C VAL A 168 -6.35 20.77 -1.56
N ARG A 169 -5.27 20.21 -1.01
CA ARG A 169 -4.37 19.35 -1.79
C ARG A 169 -5.05 18.06 -2.24
N LEU A 170 -5.77 17.38 -1.35
CA LEU A 170 -6.50 16.17 -1.68
C LEU A 170 -7.57 16.41 -2.75
N ARG A 171 -8.26 17.56 -2.70
CA ARG A 171 -9.19 17.95 -3.76
C ARG A 171 -8.50 18.07 -5.11
N THR A 172 -7.32 18.70 -5.13
CA THR A 172 -6.53 18.87 -6.36
C THR A 172 -6.10 17.51 -6.89
N GLU A 173 -5.56 16.64 -6.03
CA GLU A 173 -5.15 15.27 -6.38
C GLU A 173 -6.33 14.45 -6.92
N VAL A 174 -7.51 14.53 -6.30
CA VAL A 174 -8.70 13.82 -6.80
C VAL A 174 -9.17 14.38 -8.15
N ALA A 175 -9.12 15.70 -8.36
CA ALA A 175 -9.47 16.29 -9.66
C ALA A 175 -8.51 15.87 -10.77
N ASP A 176 -7.20 15.79 -10.48
CA ASP A 176 -6.19 15.30 -11.42
C ASP A 176 -6.40 13.82 -11.74
N LEU A 177 -6.70 13.00 -10.72
CA LEU A 177 -7.01 11.59 -10.89
C LEU A 177 -8.28 11.35 -11.71
N LEU A 178 -9.33 12.14 -11.49
CA LEU A 178 -10.56 12.10 -12.29
C LEU A 178 -10.30 12.49 -13.75
N SER A 179 -9.47 13.51 -13.97
CA SER A 179 -9.10 13.92 -15.34
C SER A 179 -8.28 12.83 -16.04
N GLY A 180 -7.37 12.17 -15.33
CA GLY A 180 -6.66 11.00 -15.83
C GLY A 180 -7.58 9.81 -16.09
N TRP A 181 -8.59 9.62 -15.24
CA TRP A 181 -9.56 8.52 -15.35
C TRP A 181 -10.30 8.59 -16.67
N GLU A 182 -10.91 9.73 -16.94
CA GLU A 182 -11.68 9.94 -18.17
C GLU A 182 -10.80 9.81 -19.40
N ARG A 183 -9.55 10.30 -19.35
CA ARG A 183 -8.58 10.14 -20.43
C ARG A 183 -8.29 8.66 -20.71
N VAL A 184 -7.95 7.88 -19.68
CA VAL A 184 -7.58 6.46 -19.84
C VAL A 184 -8.78 5.60 -20.18
N LYS A 185 -9.96 5.91 -19.64
CA LYS A 185 -11.22 5.24 -19.98
C LYS A 185 -11.60 5.44 -21.44
N ALA A 186 -11.35 6.63 -21.99
CA ALA A 186 -11.63 6.93 -23.40
C ALA A 186 -10.66 6.22 -24.39
N LEU A 187 -9.59 5.57 -23.90
CA LEU A 187 -8.70 4.75 -24.72
C LEU A 187 -9.38 3.42 -25.06
N ASP A 188 -10.20 3.39 -26.10
CA ASP A 188 -10.78 2.15 -26.64
C ASP A 188 -9.83 1.52 -27.68
N ILE A 189 -8.69 1.03 -27.21
CA ILE A 189 -7.58 0.55 -28.07
C ILE A 189 -7.24 -0.93 -27.88
N TYR A 190 -7.71 -1.58 -26.82
CA TYR A 190 -7.43 -3.00 -26.56
C TYR A 190 -8.67 -3.85 -26.75
N HIS A 191 -8.61 -4.71 -27.76
CA HIS A 191 -9.67 -5.67 -28.00
C HIS A 191 -9.51 -6.88 -27.07
N GLU A 192 -10.57 -7.27 -26.37
CA GLU A 192 -10.56 -8.35 -25.37
C GLU A 192 -9.99 -9.68 -25.91
N TYR A 193 -10.18 -9.96 -27.21
CA TYR A 193 -9.74 -11.21 -27.82
C TYR A 193 -8.36 -11.14 -28.49
N HIS A 194 -7.94 -9.96 -28.97
CA HIS A 194 -6.68 -9.81 -29.71
C HIS A 194 -5.54 -9.29 -28.83
N ASN A 195 -5.89 -8.51 -27.80
CA ASN A 195 -4.98 -7.90 -26.86
C ASN A 195 -5.44 -8.24 -25.43
N SER A 196 -5.72 -9.52 -25.18
CA SER A 196 -6.41 -9.95 -23.95
C SER A 196 -5.63 -9.60 -22.68
N ARG A 197 -4.30 -9.66 -22.72
CA ARG A 197 -3.44 -9.23 -21.62
C ARG A 197 -3.48 -7.72 -21.42
N GLU A 198 -3.27 -6.94 -22.47
CA GLU A 198 -3.29 -5.47 -22.41
C GLU A 198 -4.66 -4.96 -21.96
N HIS A 199 -5.73 -5.58 -22.46
CA HIS A 199 -7.10 -5.32 -22.03
C HIS A 199 -7.26 -5.61 -20.53
N THR A 200 -6.79 -6.77 -20.06
CA THR A 200 -6.84 -7.12 -18.62
C THR A 200 -6.05 -6.12 -17.77
N MET A 201 -4.86 -5.71 -18.22
CA MET A 201 -4.02 -4.74 -17.52
C MET A 201 -4.61 -3.33 -17.55
N HIS A 202 -5.35 -2.97 -18.60
CA HIS A 202 -6.08 -1.71 -18.69
C HIS A 202 -7.27 -1.69 -17.74
N GLN A 203 -8.05 -2.77 -17.68
CA GLN A 203 -9.12 -2.94 -16.69
C GLN A 203 -8.57 -2.91 -15.26
N HIS A 204 -7.43 -3.55 -15.01
CA HIS A 204 -6.73 -3.48 -13.72
C HIS A 204 -6.34 -2.05 -13.35
N TYR A 205 -5.74 -1.30 -14.29
CA TYR A 205 -5.34 0.08 -14.08
C TYR A 205 -6.55 0.95 -13.72
N LEU A 206 -7.65 0.80 -14.47
CA LEU A 206 -8.91 1.45 -14.18
C LEU A 206 -9.43 1.02 -12.79
N GLN A 207 -9.50 -0.25 -12.47
CA GLN A 207 -9.95 -0.66 -11.14
C GLN A 207 -9.14 0.01 -10.01
N TRP A 208 -7.83 0.16 -10.17
CA TRP A 208 -6.97 0.82 -9.19
C TRP A 208 -7.08 2.34 -9.12
N GLN A 209 -7.25 3.01 -10.25
CA GLN A 209 -7.44 4.45 -10.25
C GLN A 209 -8.81 4.80 -9.65
N ALA A 210 -9.87 4.04 -9.95
CA ALA A 210 -11.16 4.15 -9.27
C ALA A 210 -11.04 3.94 -7.75
N ARG A 211 -10.30 2.89 -7.33
CA ARG A 211 -10.01 2.66 -5.90
C ARG A 211 -9.30 3.82 -5.25
N THR A 212 -8.30 4.39 -5.92
CA THR A 212 -7.54 5.53 -5.38
C THR A 212 -8.42 6.77 -5.27
N ILE A 213 -9.21 7.08 -6.31
CA ILE A 213 -10.18 8.18 -6.30
C ILE A 213 -11.16 8.02 -5.15
N TYR A 214 -11.83 6.86 -5.06
CA TYR A 214 -12.82 6.60 -4.02
C TYR A 214 -12.19 6.68 -2.62
N HIS A 215 -11.01 6.09 -2.44
CA HIS A 215 -10.29 6.08 -1.17
C HIS A 215 -9.93 7.49 -0.70
N LEU A 216 -9.47 8.36 -1.60
CA LEU A 216 -9.15 9.76 -1.29
C LEU A 216 -10.40 10.61 -1.11
N TYR A 217 -11.37 10.48 -2.02
CA TYR A 217 -12.64 11.20 -1.97
C TYR A 217 -13.33 10.98 -0.64
N HIS A 218 -13.31 9.74 -0.12
CA HIS A 218 -13.92 9.38 1.16
C HIS A 218 -12.98 9.42 2.36
N LEU A 219 -11.75 9.92 2.20
CA LEU A 219 -10.73 10.01 3.25
C LEU A 219 -10.51 8.68 4.00
N LYS A 220 -10.60 7.55 3.29
CA LYS A 220 -10.48 6.19 3.84
C LYS A 220 -9.12 5.91 4.47
N PHE A 221 -8.11 6.68 4.12
CA PHE A 221 -6.80 6.64 4.77
C PHE A 221 -6.82 7.24 6.18
N LEU A 222 -7.94 7.76 6.69
CA LEU A 222 -8.08 8.23 8.07
C LEU A 222 -8.79 7.21 8.98
N ASP A 223 -9.48 6.23 8.41
CA ASP A 223 -10.13 5.12 9.13
C ASP A 223 -9.09 4.23 9.83
#